data_AF-A0A1X2HJV0-F1
#
_entry.id   AF-A0A1X2HJV0-F1
#
_cell.length_a   1.000
_cell.length_b   1.000
_cell.length_c   1.000
_cell.angle_alpha   90.00
_cell.angle_beta   90.00
_cell.angle_gamma   90.00
#
_symmetry.space_group_name_H-M   'P 1'
#
loop_
_entity.id
_entity.type
_entity.pdbx_description
1 polymer ?
#
loop_
_entity_poly.entity_id
_entity_poly.type
_entity_poly.pdbx_seq_one_letter_code
_entity_poly.pdbx_strand_id
1 'polypeptide(L)'
;HTRALPRCYQQRDVRFTQYWIPRENDWDESDEGGRRYLRAVTGRQKAKALRDTSGSVIANVTQTMWDKCQMEGTCLLKDGRLVNLVDDDRFQLVGAGGDRKMRMRENAFGYGSGDRGLSPFVSVAANDLPLGTTLYIPELDGRELPSGARHNGCVRVDDSGSFPECQLDFFVVSYVDFLWMRLDSHVSPTVKACQVQDYVTDDYLAYI
;
A
#
# COMPACT_ATOMS: atom_id res chain seq x y z
N HIS A 1 10.49 0.96 28.66
CA HIS A 1 9.94 2.31 28.62
C HIS A 1 8.87 2.39 27.53
N THR A 2 7.60 2.51 27.89
CA THR A 2 6.53 2.71 26.91
C THR A 2 6.63 4.16 26.43
N ARG A 3 6.98 4.38 25.16
CA ARG A 3 7.02 5.73 24.58
C ARG A 3 5.61 6.32 24.70
N ALA A 4 5.50 7.54 25.23
CA ALA A 4 4.21 8.22 25.29
C ALA A 4 3.64 8.39 23.87
N LEU A 5 2.34 8.18 23.72
CA LEU A 5 1.65 8.29 22.44
C LEU A 5 1.79 9.73 21.91
N PRO A 6 2.06 9.96 20.60
CA PRO A 6 2.13 11.30 20.04
C PRO A 6 0.82 12.09 20.24
N ARG A 7 0.93 13.43 20.32
CA ARG A 7 -0.18 14.34 20.70
C ARG A 7 -1.39 14.25 19.74
N CYS A 8 -1.14 14.10 18.44
CA CYS A 8 -2.16 13.94 17.40
C CYS A 8 -3.13 12.78 17.70
N TYR A 9 -2.62 11.61 18.11
CA TYR A 9 -3.47 10.47 18.49
C TYR A 9 -4.20 10.71 19.82
N GLN A 10 -3.61 11.47 20.75
CA GLN A 10 -4.30 11.87 21.99
C GLN A 10 -5.48 12.81 21.70
N GLN A 11 -5.30 13.72 20.73
CA GLN A 11 -6.32 14.65 20.26
C GLN A 11 -7.33 14.02 19.30
N ARG A 12 -7.06 12.79 18.82
CA ARG A 12 -7.85 12.07 17.82
C ARG A 12 -8.06 12.90 16.56
N ASP A 13 -6.98 13.49 16.10
CA ASP A 13 -6.92 14.26 14.87
C ASP A 13 -5.61 13.89 14.18
N VAL A 14 -5.70 12.94 13.25
CA VAL A 14 -4.55 12.38 12.55
C VAL A 14 -4.81 12.46 11.05
N ARG A 15 -3.82 12.97 10.31
CA ARG A 15 -3.88 13.02 8.86
C ARG A 15 -4.05 11.61 8.30
N PHE A 16 -4.96 11.48 7.35
CA PHE A 16 -5.35 10.22 6.76
C PHE A 16 -5.27 10.30 5.25
N THR A 17 -4.42 9.45 4.68
CA THR A 17 -4.26 9.30 3.24
C THR A 17 -4.52 7.86 2.85
N GLN A 18 -4.46 7.58 1.55
CA GLN A 18 -4.60 6.25 1.01
C GLN A 18 -3.47 5.99 0.03
N TYR A 19 -3.01 4.75 -0.03
CA TYR A 19 -2.04 4.29 -1.00
C TYR A 19 -2.48 2.95 -1.60
N TRP A 20 -1.97 2.66 -2.79
CA TRP A 20 -2.37 1.49 -3.58
C TRP A 20 -1.19 0.95 -4.38
N ILE A 21 -1.37 -0.18 -5.07
CA ILE A 21 -0.35 -0.76 -5.95
C ILE A 21 -0.53 -0.15 -7.36
N PRO A 22 0.39 0.70 -7.86
CA PRO A 22 0.36 1.16 -9.23
C PRO A 22 0.52 -0.01 -10.17
N ARG A 23 -0.26 -0.01 -11.24
CA ARG A 23 -0.30 -1.11 -12.21
C ARG A 23 0.03 -0.60 -13.61
N GLU A 24 0.96 -1.26 -14.28
CA GLU A 24 1.21 -0.98 -15.70
C GLU A 24 -0.04 -1.28 -16.54
N ASN A 25 -0.31 -0.39 -17.50
CA ASN A 25 -1.50 -0.34 -18.34
C ASN A 25 -2.80 -0.14 -17.55
N ASP A 26 -2.75 0.55 -16.43
CA ASP A 26 -3.94 0.95 -15.67
C ASP A 26 -4.01 2.46 -15.39
N TRP A 27 -5.17 2.91 -14.92
CA TRP A 27 -5.39 4.26 -14.43
C TRP A 27 -4.85 4.45 -13.01
N ASP A 28 -4.34 5.64 -12.76
CA ASP A 28 -3.74 6.09 -11.51
C ASP A 28 -4.00 7.61 -11.35
N GLU A 29 -3.43 8.21 -10.31
CA GLU A 29 -3.47 9.63 -10.02
C GLU A 29 -2.11 10.30 -10.29
N SER A 30 -2.12 11.53 -10.79
CA SER A 30 -0.95 12.39 -10.82
C SER A 30 -0.73 13.08 -9.48
N ASP A 31 0.47 13.58 -9.24
CA ASP A 31 0.80 14.35 -8.01
C ASP A 31 -0.07 15.61 -7.82
N GLU A 32 -0.77 16.04 -8.87
CA GLU A 32 -1.71 17.17 -8.88
C GLU A 32 -3.19 16.74 -8.64
N GLY A 33 -3.46 15.46 -8.38
CA GLY A 33 -4.81 14.91 -8.18
C GLY A 33 -5.58 14.61 -9.48
N GLY A 34 -4.91 14.57 -10.63
CA GLY A 34 -5.51 14.32 -11.94
C GLY A 34 -5.40 12.85 -12.38
N ARG A 35 -6.35 12.34 -13.15
CA ARG A 35 -6.24 10.98 -13.71
C ARG A 35 -5.05 10.85 -14.66
N ARG A 36 -4.25 9.81 -14.47
CA ARG A 36 -3.09 9.49 -15.30
C ARG A 36 -3.12 8.02 -15.69
N TYR A 37 -2.75 7.70 -16.92
CA TYR A 37 -2.66 6.31 -17.38
C TYR A 37 -1.21 5.84 -17.41
N LEU A 38 -0.89 4.77 -16.69
CA LEU A 38 0.45 4.22 -16.52
C LEU A 38 0.82 3.30 -17.69
N ARG A 39 1.05 3.87 -18.86
CA ARG A 39 1.37 3.10 -20.07
C ARG A 39 2.63 2.26 -19.88
N ALA A 40 2.55 1.00 -20.33
CA ALA A 40 3.73 0.19 -20.58
C ALA A 40 4.58 0.81 -21.70
N VAL A 41 5.89 0.53 -21.67
CA VAL A 41 6.81 0.95 -22.73
C VAL A 41 6.39 0.34 -24.07
N THR A 42 6.20 1.20 -25.07
CA THR A 42 5.96 0.79 -26.47
C THR A 42 6.85 1.56 -27.43
N GLY A 43 7.39 0.88 -28.46
CA GLY A 43 8.17 1.51 -29.53
C GLY A 43 9.42 2.26 -29.05
N ARG A 44 9.52 3.57 -29.38
CA ARG A 44 10.70 4.44 -29.14
C ARG A 44 10.69 5.19 -27.80
N GLN A 45 9.77 4.88 -26.89
CA GLN A 45 9.72 5.56 -25.59
C GLN A 45 11.02 5.34 -24.79
N LYS A 46 11.48 6.38 -24.10
CA LYS A 46 12.58 6.24 -23.13
C LYS A 46 12.10 5.36 -21.98
N ALA A 47 12.73 4.21 -21.83
CA ALA A 47 12.48 3.29 -20.73
C ALA A 47 13.45 3.55 -19.58
N LYS A 48 12.96 3.32 -18.35
CA LYS A 48 13.76 3.29 -17.13
C LYS A 48 13.77 1.86 -16.59
N ALA A 49 14.96 1.39 -16.21
CA ALA A 49 15.13 0.04 -15.70
C ALA A 49 14.73 -0.02 -14.22
N LEU A 50 13.82 -0.93 -13.88
CA LEU A 50 13.68 -1.43 -12.52
C LEU A 50 14.79 -2.45 -12.30
N ARG A 51 15.61 -2.24 -11.27
CA ARG A 51 16.77 -3.11 -10.98
C ARG A 51 16.60 -3.79 -9.64
N ASP A 52 17.09 -5.01 -9.56
CA ASP A 52 17.19 -5.69 -8.28
C ASP A 52 18.42 -5.21 -7.48
N THR A 53 18.54 -5.70 -6.25
CA THR A 53 19.65 -5.40 -5.34
C THR A 53 21.03 -5.85 -5.86
N SER A 54 21.09 -6.74 -6.86
CA SER A 54 22.32 -7.11 -7.57
C SER A 54 22.65 -6.17 -8.75
N GLY A 55 21.71 -5.30 -9.12
CA GLY A 55 21.78 -4.43 -10.29
C GLY A 55 21.26 -5.03 -11.59
N SER A 56 20.75 -6.26 -11.54
CA SER A 56 20.14 -6.91 -12.68
C SER A 56 18.80 -6.26 -13.01
N VAL A 57 18.48 -6.16 -14.30
CA VAL A 57 17.23 -5.54 -14.75
C VAL A 57 16.08 -6.52 -14.55
N ILE A 58 15.07 -6.14 -13.76
CA ILE A 58 13.82 -6.88 -13.61
C ILE A 58 12.91 -6.59 -14.81
N ALA A 59 12.73 -5.30 -15.14
CA ALA A 59 11.89 -4.84 -16.23
C ALA A 59 12.30 -3.44 -16.68
N ASN A 60 11.88 -3.08 -17.90
CA ASN A 60 11.98 -1.74 -18.44
C ASN A 60 10.58 -1.12 -18.47
N VAL A 61 10.38 -0.04 -17.73
CA VAL A 61 9.10 0.63 -17.54
C VAL A 61 9.18 2.10 -18.00
N THR A 62 8.05 2.80 -18.10
CA THR A 62 8.10 4.25 -18.39
C THR A 62 8.64 5.01 -17.18
N GLN A 63 9.18 6.22 -17.38
CA GLN A 63 9.62 7.08 -16.27
C GLN A 63 8.53 7.24 -15.21
N THR A 64 7.29 7.48 -15.64
CA THR A 64 6.14 7.60 -14.74
C THR A 64 5.87 6.35 -13.93
N MET A 65 5.89 5.17 -14.56
CA MET A 65 5.69 3.92 -13.84
C MET A 65 6.81 3.72 -12.81
N TRP A 66 8.05 4.05 -13.16
CA TRP A 66 9.17 3.98 -12.23
C TRP A 66 8.98 4.92 -11.03
N ASP A 67 8.57 6.17 -11.27
CA ASP A 67 8.32 7.15 -10.20
C ASP A 67 7.18 6.68 -9.27
N LYS A 68 6.15 6.06 -9.83
CA LYS A 68 5.05 5.47 -9.05
C LYS A 68 5.48 4.24 -8.24
N CYS A 69 6.26 3.33 -8.81
CA CYS A 69 6.85 2.21 -8.07
C CYS A 69 7.71 2.67 -6.88
N GLN A 70 8.38 3.81 -7.02
CA GLN A 70 9.20 4.42 -5.96
C GLN A 70 8.36 5.07 -4.88
N MET A 71 7.32 5.80 -5.28
CA MET A 71 6.42 6.51 -4.37
C MET A 71 5.61 5.55 -3.50
N GLU A 72 4.95 4.55 -4.11
CA GLU A 72 4.05 3.63 -3.40
C GLU A 72 4.79 2.44 -2.77
N GLY A 73 6.06 2.24 -3.13
CA GLY A 73 6.89 1.15 -2.61
C GLY A 73 6.57 -0.26 -3.16
N THR A 74 5.39 -0.49 -3.73
CA THR A 74 5.03 -1.76 -4.41
C THR A 74 4.35 -1.47 -5.73
N CYS A 75 4.67 -2.19 -6.80
CA CYS A 75 3.97 -2.03 -8.08
C CYS A 75 3.81 -3.33 -8.88
N LEU A 76 2.76 -3.37 -9.72
CA LEU A 76 2.39 -4.52 -10.55
C LEU A 76 2.75 -4.27 -12.02
N LEU A 77 3.65 -5.09 -12.55
CA LEU A 77 4.11 -5.01 -13.94
C LEU A 77 3.10 -5.63 -14.90
N LYS A 78 3.16 -5.25 -16.18
CA LYS A 78 2.21 -5.75 -17.21
C LYS A 78 2.21 -7.27 -17.40
N ASP A 79 3.29 -7.93 -16.99
CA ASP A 79 3.45 -9.39 -17.09
C ASP A 79 3.03 -10.13 -15.81
N GLY A 80 2.36 -9.44 -14.87
CA GLY A 80 1.84 -10.01 -13.63
C GLY A 80 2.89 -10.17 -12.53
N ARG A 81 4.10 -9.64 -12.73
CA ARG A 81 5.11 -9.63 -11.66
C ARG A 81 4.86 -8.46 -10.72
N LEU A 82 4.70 -8.76 -9.44
CA LEU A 82 4.70 -7.78 -8.37
C LEU A 82 6.14 -7.51 -7.91
N VAL A 83 6.50 -6.24 -7.80
CA VAL A 83 7.83 -5.81 -7.32
C VAL A 83 7.68 -4.88 -6.12
N ASN A 84 8.58 -5.03 -5.15
CA ASN A 84 8.64 -4.21 -3.94
C ASN A 84 9.94 -3.43 -3.94
N LEU A 85 9.91 -2.16 -3.55
CA LEU A 85 11.06 -1.35 -3.22
C LEU A 85 11.76 -1.94 -1.99
N VAL A 86 13.09 -1.94 -2.00
CA VAL A 86 13.94 -2.45 -0.91
C VAL A 86 14.83 -1.34 -0.34
N ASP A 87 15.34 -0.48 -1.21
CA ASP A 87 16.15 0.69 -0.88
C ASP A 87 15.82 1.82 -1.86
N ASP A 88 16.63 2.90 -1.91
CA ASP A 88 16.40 4.08 -2.73
C ASP A 88 16.06 3.78 -4.21
N ASP A 89 16.70 2.79 -4.85
CA ASP A 89 16.48 2.53 -6.29
C ASP A 89 16.45 1.04 -6.69
N ARG A 90 16.43 0.14 -5.69
CA ARG A 90 16.41 -1.31 -5.87
C ARG A 90 15.11 -1.93 -5.42
N PHE A 91 14.75 -2.94 -6.19
CA PHE A 91 13.51 -3.66 -6.06
C PHE A 91 13.77 -5.15 -5.84
N GLN A 92 12.74 -5.86 -5.42
CA GLN A 92 12.73 -7.31 -5.39
C GLN A 92 11.41 -7.82 -5.95
N LEU A 93 11.46 -8.99 -6.58
CA LEU A 93 10.23 -9.69 -6.96
C LEU A 93 9.55 -10.21 -5.69
N VAL A 94 8.28 -9.89 -5.53
CA VAL A 94 7.48 -10.45 -4.44
C VAL A 94 7.29 -11.95 -4.70
N GLY A 95 7.52 -12.76 -3.68
CA GLY A 95 7.47 -14.22 -3.80
C GLY A 95 8.63 -14.87 -4.56
N ALA A 96 9.73 -14.16 -4.85
CA ALA A 96 10.95 -14.79 -5.34
C ALA A 96 11.68 -15.56 -4.21
N GLY A 97 11.81 -16.88 -4.39
CA GLY A 97 12.45 -17.80 -3.44
C GLY A 97 11.44 -18.56 -2.54
N GLY A 98 11.63 -19.89 -2.41
CA GLY A 98 10.79 -20.76 -1.58
C GLY A 98 9.47 -21.21 -2.22
N ASP A 99 8.59 -21.83 -1.43
CA ASP A 99 7.32 -22.40 -1.91
C ASP A 99 6.30 -21.30 -2.23
N ARG A 100 6.20 -20.97 -3.53
CA ARG A 100 5.46 -19.84 -4.10
C ARG A 100 4.03 -19.69 -3.57
N LYS A 101 3.36 -20.80 -3.27
CA LYS A 101 1.96 -20.82 -2.78
C LYS A 101 1.79 -20.26 -1.37
N MET A 102 2.79 -20.40 -0.49
CA MET A 102 2.71 -19.95 0.90
C MET A 102 2.96 -18.44 1.00
N ARG A 103 4.02 -17.95 0.33
CA ARG A 103 4.33 -16.51 0.28
C ARG A 103 3.30 -15.69 -0.49
N MET A 104 2.67 -16.25 -1.52
CA MET A 104 1.58 -15.58 -2.22
C MET A 104 0.33 -15.39 -1.35
N ARG A 105 0.16 -16.10 -0.23
CA ARG A 105 -0.94 -15.83 0.71
C ARG A 105 -0.57 -14.76 1.73
N GLU A 106 0.66 -14.79 2.24
CA GLU A 106 1.10 -13.88 3.30
C GLU A 106 1.53 -12.50 2.77
N ASN A 107 2.04 -12.43 1.53
CA ASN A 107 2.52 -11.20 0.90
C ASN A 107 1.90 -11.01 -0.49
N ALA A 108 0.64 -11.43 -0.66
CA ALA A 108 -0.08 -11.36 -1.94
C ALA A 108 -0.05 -9.95 -2.54
N PHE A 109 -0.05 -8.93 -1.67
CA PHE A 109 -0.15 -7.52 -2.03
C PHE A 109 1.16 -6.76 -1.79
N GLY A 110 2.28 -7.46 -1.65
CA GLY A 110 3.57 -6.85 -1.38
C GLY A 110 4.00 -6.97 0.07
N TYR A 111 5.25 -6.57 0.31
CA TYR A 111 5.85 -6.50 1.63
C TYR A 111 5.61 -5.11 2.20
N GLY A 112 5.07 -5.05 3.41
CA GLY A 112 5.15 -3.86 4.23
C GLY A 112 6.53 -3.79 4.90
N SER A 113 6.60 -3.02 5.97
CA SER A 113 7.83 -2.85 6.73
C SER A 113 8.03 -3.98 7.75
N GLY A 114 9.27 -4.44 7.89
CA GLY A 114 9.61 -5.61 8.71
C GLY A 114 9.18 -6.94 8.07
N ASP A 115 8.80 -7.92 8.88
CA ASP A 115 8.37 -9.26 8.41
C ASP A 115 6.87 -9.33 8.06
N ARG A 116 6.22 -8.20 7.73
CA ARG A 116 4.76 -8.11 7.56
C ARG A 116 4.39 -7.89 6.10
N GLY A 117 3.43 -8.68 5.60
CA GLY A 117 2.79 -8.42 4.31
C GLY A 117 1.67 -7.41 4.42
N LEU A 118 1.38 -6.71 3.32
CA LEU A 118 0.25 -5.80 3.23
C LEU A 118 -1.06 -6.57 3.07
N SER A 119 -2.09 -6.13 3.78
CA SER A 119 -3.44 -6.67 3.70
C SER A 119 -4.44 -5.55 3.37
N PRO A 120 -5.21 -5.69 2.28
CA PRO A 120 -6.23 -4.74 1.86
C PRO A 120 -7.13 -4.31 3.01
N PHE A 121 -7.37 -3.01 3.11
CA PHE A 121 -8.32 -2.40 4.03
C PHE A 121 -8.05 -2.62 5.51
N VAL A 122 -6.90 -3.18 5.91
CA VAL A 122 -6.53 -3.28 7.33
C VAL A 122 -5.11 -2.84 7.61
N SER A 123 -4.22 -2.84 6.61
CA SER A 123 -2.87 -2.32 6.76
C SER A 123 -2.85 -0.78 6.64
N VAL A 124 -2.12 -0.15 7.56
CA VAL A 124 -1.75 1.27 7.46
C VAL A 124 -0.24 1.44 7.55
N ALA A 125 0.29 2.44 6.83
CA ALA A 125 1.64 2.95 7.05
C ALA A 125 1.62 4.05 8.11
N ALA A 126 2.63 4.08 8.99
CA ALA A 126 2.83 5.13 9.98
C ALA A 126 4.33 5.39 10.20
N ASN A 127 4.71 6.62 10.57
CA ASN A 127 6.10 7.00 10.89
C ASN A 127 6.37 7.07 12.41
N ASP A 128 5.31 7.05 13.23
CA ASP A 128 5.36 7.41 14.64
C ASP A 128 4.71 6.38 15.59
N LEU A 129 4.25 5.26 15.04
CA LEU A 129 3.73 4.11 15.77
C LEU A 129 4.56 2.84 15.49
N PRO A 130 4.74 1.95 16.49
CA PRO A 130 5.39 0.67 16.26
C PRO A 130 4.60 -0.23 15.29
N LEU A 131 5.31 -1.00 14.46
CA LEU A 131 4.71 -2.05 13.64
C LEU A 131 3.91 -3.05 14.50
N GLY A 132 2.77 -3.49 13.99
CA GLY A 132 1.82 -4.37 14.67
C GLY A 132 0.86 -3.65 15.62
N THR A 133 1.02 -2.34 15.84
CA THR A 133 0.05 -1.56 16.63
C THR A 133 -1.31 -1.60 15.97
N THR A 134 -2.35 -1.92 16.73
CA THR A 134 -3.74 -1.87 16.25
C THR A 134 -4.40 -0.56 16.64
N LEU A 135 -5.23 -0.04 15.73
CA LEU A 135 -6.00 1.17 15.93
C LEU A 135 -7.45 0.90 15.54
N TYR A 136 -8.35 1.53 16.27
CA TYR A 136 -9.74 1.63 15.87
C TYR A 136 -10.02 3.02 15.33
N ILE A 137 -10.55 3.08 14.12
CA ILE A 137 -10.90 4.28 13.37
C ILE A 137 -12.43 4.27 13.17
N PRO A 138 -13.18 5.08 13.95
CA PRO A 138 -14.64 5.15 13.86
C PRO A 138 -15.15 5.42 12.44
N GLU A 139 -14.42 6.21 11.65
CA GLU A 139 -14.76 6.62 10.28
C GLU A 139 -14.74 5.44 9.29
N LEU A 140 -14.04 4.36 9.63
CA LEU A 140 -14.03 3.13 8.86
C LEU A 140 -15.03 2.10 9.39
N ASP A 141 -15.62 2.27 10.58
CA ASP A 141 -16.58 1.29 11.11
C ASP A 141 -17.92 1.40 10.39
N GLY A 142 -18.41 0.25 9.89
CA GLY A 142 -19.59 0.16 9.04
C GLY A 142 -19.39 0.63 7.60
N ARG A 143 -18.19 1.10 7.21
CA ARG A 143 -17.90 1.55 5.84
C ARG A 143 -18.01 0.37 4.87
N GLU A 144 -18.77 0.57 3.79
CA GLU A 144 -18.94 -0.46 2.76
C GLU A 144 -17.71 -0.49 1.85
N LEU A 145 -17.08 -1.66 1.79
CA LEU A 145 -15.94 -1.95 0.93
C LEU A 145 -16.44 -2.30 -0.48
N PRO A 146 -15.58 -2.21 -1.52
CA PRO A 146 -15.94 -2.56 -2.89
C PRO A 146 -16.47 -3.99 -3.06
N SER A 147 -16.07 -4.91 -2.16
CA SER A 147 -16.58 -6.28 -2.09
C SER A 147 -18.01 -6.41 -1.53
N GLY A 148 -18.59 -5.31 -1.01
CA GLY A 148 -19.86 -5.30 -0.28
C GLY A 148 -19.73 -5.66 1.22
N ALA A 149 -18.53 -6.04 1.68
CA ALA A 149 -18.27 -6.23 3.10
C ALA A 149 -18.33 -4.89 3.86
N ARG A 150 -18.61 -4.94 5.16
CA ARG A 150 -18.54 -3.76 6.03
C ARG A 150 -17.28 -3.82 6.87
N HIS A 151 -16.49 -2.76 6.80
CA HIS A 151 -15.29 -2.63 7.59
C HIS A 151 -15.64 -2.43 9.08
N ASN A 152 -14.86 -3.01 10.00
CA ASN A 152 -15.13 -3.02 11.46
C ASN A 152 -14.37 -1.95 12.26
N GLY A 153 -13.83 -0.96 11.57
CA GLY A 153 -13.02 0.12 12.12
C GLY A 153 -11.60 -0.28 12.55
N CYS A 154 -11.22 -1.57 12.56
CA CYS A 154 -9.91 -1.99 13.07
C CYS A 154 -8.86 -2.07 11.96
N VAL A 155 -7.72 -1.40 12.18
CA VAL A 155 -6.55 -1.42 11.30
C VAL A 155 -5.28 -1.74 12.10
N ARG A 156 -4.19 -2.05 11.40
CA ARG A 156 -2.89 -2.40 11.97
C ARG A 156 -1.76 -1.72 11.21
N VAL A 157 -0.79 -1.21 11.95
CA VAL A 157 0.44 -0.65 11.38
C VAL A 157 1.28 -1.80 10.82
N ASP A 158 1.21 -2.02 9.51
CA ASP A 158 1.96 -3.06 8.81
C ASP A 158 3.08 -2.48 7.94
N ASP A 159 3.13 -1.16 7.82
CA ASP A 159 4.10 -0.47 7.01
C ASP A 159 4.64 0.81 7.65
N SER A 160 5.72 1.35 7.10
CA SER A 160 6.35 2.58 7.53
C SER A 160 6.50 3.52 6.35
N GLY A 161 6.07 4.76 6.54
CA GLY A 161 6.23 5.85 5.58
C GLY A 161 7.10 6.96 6.14
N SER A 162 7.54 7.87 5.27
CA SER A 162 8.25 9.09 5.67
C SER A 162 7.29 10.28 5.62
N PHE A 163 6.59 10.53 6.72
CA PHE A 163 5.64 11.63 6.83
C PHE A 163 6.21 12.81 7.64
N PRO A 164 5.88 14.06 7.28
CA PRO A 164 6.36 15.25 8.01
C PRO A 164 5.68 15.42 9.38
N GLU A 165 4.52 14.82 9.57
CA GLU A 165 3.67 14.90 10.75
C GLU A 165 3.09 13.52 11.07
N CYS A 166 2.21 13.44 12.08
CA CYS A 166 1.48 12.20 12.34
C CYS A 166 0.54 11.91 11.17
N GLN A 167 0.74 10.78 10.53
CA GLN A 167 -0.07 10.38 9.40
C GLN A 167 -0.26 8.87 9.41
N LEU A 168 -1.48 8.46 9.05
CA LEU A 168 -1.81 7.10 8.69
C LEU A 168 -2.09 7.07 7.19
N ASP A 169 -1.43 6.18 6.48
CA ASP A 169 -1.68 5.94 5.06
C ASP A 169 -2.37 4.59 4.90
N PHE A 170 -3.59 4.56 4.38
CA PHE A 170 -4.45 3.38 4.38
C PHE A 170 -4.35 2.60 3.07
N PHE A 171 -4.03 1.31 3.18
CA PHE A 171 -3.82 0.47 2.01
C PHE A 171 -5.14 0.00 1.39
N VAL A 172 -5.45 0.48 0.19
CA VAL A 172 -6.72 0.18 -0.52
C VAL A 172 -6.54 -0.66 -1.80
N VAL A 173 -5.34 -1.18 -2.09
CA VAL A 173 -5.01 -2.07 -3.23
C VAL A 173 -4.95 -1.41 -4.60
N SER A 174 -6.00 -0.70 -5.05
CA SER A 174 -6.05 -0.10 -6.38
C SER A 174 -6.55 1.35 -6.39
N TYR A 175 -6.29 2.05 -7.50
CA TYR A 175 -6.82 3.40 -7.72
C TYR A 175 -8.35 3.43 -7.79
N VAL A 176 -8.99 2.33 -8.23
CA VAL A 176 -10.46 2.22 -8.23
C VAL A 176 -10.99 2.14 -6.81
N ASP A 177 -10.33 1.38 -5.94
CA ASP A 177 -10.69 1.28 -4.53
C ASP A 177 -10.48 2.63 -3.82
N PHE A 178 -9.41 3.36 -4.12
CA PHE A 178 -9.21 4.74 -3.67
C PHE A 178 -10.40 5.65 -4.01
N LEU A 179 -10.85 5.61 -5.27
CA LEU A 179 -12.00 6.39 -5.74
C LEU A 179 -13.32 5.94 -5.09
N TRP A 180 -13.45 4.65 -4.77
CA TRP A 180 -14.62 4.12 -4.07
C TRP A 180 -14.67 4.59 -2.62
N MET A 181 -13.53 4.51 -1.93
CA MET A 181 -13.47 4.71 -0.50
C MET A 181 -13.75 6.14 -0.09
N ARG A 182 -13.42 7.17 -0.87
CA ARG A 182 -13.79 8.60 -0.64
C ARG A 182 -13.71 9.00 0.84
N LEU A 183 -12.54 8.81 1.42
CA LEU A 183 -12.29 9.02 2.85
C LEU A 183 -11.99 10.49 3.13
N ASP A 184 -12.30 10.94 4.34
CA ASP A 184 -11.89 12.25 4.82
C ASP A 184 -10.36 12.27 5.02
N SER A 185 -9.76 13.45 4.86
CA SER A 185 -8.31 13.63 4.98
C SER A 185 -7.79 13.54 6.41
N HIS A 186 -8.67 13.42 7.39
CA HIS A 186 -8.37 13.30 8.81
C HIS A 186 -9.32 12.29 9.46
N VAL A 187 -8.81 11.57 10.46
CA VAL A 187 -9.59 10.58 11.23
C VAL A 187 -9.31 10.70 12.73
N SER A 188 -10.19 10.10 13.53
CA SER A 188 -10.14 10.09 14.99
C SER A 188 -9.74 8.73 15.57
N PRO A 189 -8.50 8.25 15.33
CA PRO A 189 -8.09 6.92 15.73
C PRO A 189 -7.95 6.82 17.25
N THR A 190 -8.23 5.62 17.76
CA THR A 190 -7.87 5.22 19.12
C THR A 190 -6.90 4.05 19.04
N VAL A 191 -5.69 4.23 19.56
CA VAL A 191 -4.74 3.12 19.74
C VAL A 191 -5.28 2.20 20.82
N LYS A 192 -5.76 1.03 20.42
CA LYS A 192 -6.27 -0.01 21.31
C LYS A 192 -6.18 -1.36 20.62
N ALA A 193 -6.09 -2.42 21.42
CA ALA A 193 -6.27 -3.77 20.88
C ALA A 193 -7.64 -3.89 20.22
N CYS A 194 -7.65 -4.28 18.95
CA CYS A 194 -8.84 -4.68 18.22
C CYS A 194 -8.47 -5.80 17.23
N GLN A 195 -9.47 -6.53 16.76
CA GLN A 195 -9.25 -7.61 15.79
C GLN A 195 -9.42 -7.07 14.37
N VAL A 196 -8.33 -7.07 13.60
CA VAL A 196 -8.42 -6.84 12.16
C VAL A 196 -9.14 -8.03 11.51
N GLN A 197 -10.01 -7.75 10.54
CA GLN A 197 -10.64 -8.79 9.73
C GLN A 197 -9.83 -9.07 8.47
N ASP A 198 -10.19 -10.14 7.79
CA ASP A 198 -9.68 -10.45 6.46
C ASP A 198 -10.74 -10.02 5.42
N TYR A 199 -10.43 -8.99 4.64
CA TYR A 199 -11.29 -8.52 3.55
C TYR A 199 -10.77 -8.93 2.17
N VAL A 200 -9.76 -9.82 2.11
CA VAL A 200 -9.24 -10.34 0.85
C VAL A 200 -10.29 -11.22 0.18
N THR A 201 -10.52 -10.98 -1.11
CA THR A 201 -11.43 -11.75 -1.95
C THR A 201 -10.67 -12.40 -3.10
N ASP A 202 -11.30 -13.36 -3.78
CA ASP A 202 -10.74 -13.96 -4.99
C ASP A 202 -10.52 -12.92 -6.09
N ASP A 203 -11.36 -11.87 -6.17
CA ASP A 203 -11.19 -10.77 -7.13
C ASP A 203 -9.92 -9.96 -6.84
N TYR A 204 -9.61 -9.68 -5.57
CA TYR A 204 -8.35 -9.01 -5.20
C TYR A 204 -7.14 -9.90 -5.43
N LEU A 205 -7.26 -11.21 -5.21
CA LEU A 205 -6.19 -12.16 -5.52
C LEU A 205 -5.98 -12.31 -7.04
N ALA A 206 -7.03 -12.17 -7.85
CA ALA A 206 -6.94 -12.20 -9.31
C ALA A 206 -6.50 -10.86 -9.90
N TYR A 207 -6.64 -9.76 -9.16
CA TYR A 207 -6.19 -8.44 -9.56
C TYR A 207 -4.65 -8.38 -9.63
N ILE A 208 -3.95 -9.08 -8.73
CA ILE A 208 -2.49 -9.21 -8.65
C ILE A 208 -1.98 -10.34 -9.55
#